data_AF-A0A699TN49-F1
#
_entry.id   AF-A0A699TN49-F1
#
_cell.length_a   1.000
_cell.length_b   1.000
_cell.length_c   1.000
_cell.angle_alpha   90.00
_cell.angle_beta   90.00
_cell.angle_gamma   90.00
#
_symmetry.space_group_name_H-M   'P 1'
#
loop_
_entity.id
_entity.type
_entity.pdbx_description
1 polymer ?
#
loop_
_entity_poly.entity_id
_entity_poly.type
_entity_poly.pdbx_seq_one_letter_code
_entity_poly.pdbx_strand_id
1 'polypeptide(L)'
;MVTDAQWVDLNKDGRKDLVLCGEMMPLTVWTNTPQGFQNQTANLNIADVNADGQPDLIAGNIGLNSQLRATAQEPASLYYADFDNNGSIDPFLNFYVDGKSYPFVSRDELNEVIYPMRRRFTSYKAYADAVMTDIFSAEDLGKASKLEAT
;
A
#
# COMPACT_ATOMS: atom_id res chain seq x y z
N MET A 1 -4.40 3.63 -7.26
CA MET A 1 -4.67 4.33 -8.55
C MET A 1 -3.41 4.26 -9.41
N VAL A 2 -3.49 4.01 -10.72
CA VAL A 2 -2.31 4.09 -11.62
C VAL A 2 -1.84 5.54 -11.69
N THR A 3 -0.57 5.80 -11.39
CA THR A 3 0.01 7.15 -11.38
C THR A 3 1.00 7.39 -12.52
N ASP A 4 1.57 6.33 -13.11
CA ASP A 4 2.43 6.44 -14.31
C ASP A 4 2.40 5.15 -15.16
N ALA A 5 2.74 5.30 -16.44
CA ALA A 5 2.78 4.23 -17.42
C ALA A 5 3.88 4.46 -18.48
N GLN A 6 4.70 3.45 -18.76
CA GLN A 6 5.78 3.52 -19.76
C GLN A 6 5.71 2.36 -20.76
N TRP A 7 6.01 2.68 -22.02
CA TRP A 7 6.10 1.72 -23.12
C TRP A 7 7.56 1.44 -23.47
N VAL A 8 8.00 0.19 -23.28
CA VAL A 8 9.39 -0.24 -23.50
C VAL A 8 9.42 -1.66 -24.03
N ASP A 9 10.32 -1.96 -24.97
CA ASP A 9 10.56 -3.32 -25.45
C ASP A 9 11.56 -4.01 -24.50
N LEU A 10 11.04 -4.73 -23.49
CA LEU A 10 11.87 -5.31 -22.42
C LEU A 10 12.61 -6.57 -22.89
N ASN A 11 12.03 -7.30 -23.84
CA ASN A 11 12.56 -8.59 -24.31
C ASN A 11 13.25 -8.52 -25.69
N LYS A 12 13.31 -7.33 -26.31
CA LYS A 12 13.91 -7.05 -27.62
C LYS A 12 13.25 -7.80 -28.77
N ASP A 13 11.95 -8.08 -28.68
CA ASP A 13 11.21 -8.78 -29.72
C ASP A 13 10.59 -7.83 -30.77
N GLY A 14 10.80 -6.52 -30.61
CA GLY A 14 10.27 -5.46 -31.47
C GLY A 14 8.86 -5.00 -31.11
N ARG A 15 8.21 -5.59 -30.09
CA ARG A 15 6.92 -5.16 -29.55
C ARG A 15 7.15 -4.42 -28.24
N LYS A 16 6.42 -3.31 -28.04
CA LYS A 16 6.48 -2.58 -26.78
C LYS A 16 5.62 -3.26 -25.73
N ASP A 17 6.22 -3.51 -24.57
CA ASP A 17 5.60 -3.93 -23.32
C ASP A 17 5.11 -2.71 -22.52
N LEU A 18 4.18 -2.93 -21.60
CA LEU A 18 3.60 -1.88 -20.75
C LEU A 18 4.04 -2.07 -19.30
N VAL A 19 4.66 -1.04 -18.73
CA VAL A 19 5.04 -0.97 -17.31
C VAL A 19 4.17 0.08 -16.63
N LEU A 20 3.54 -0.28 -15.50
CA LEU A 20 2.62 0.57 -14.74
C LEU A 20 3.08 0.68 -13.28
N CYS A 21 2.93 1.86 -12.69
CA CYS A 21 3.05 2.05 -11.24
C CYS A 21 1.85 2.83 -10.70
N GLY A 22 1.63 2.75 -9.40
CA GLY A 22 0.49 3.40 -8.79
C GLY A 22 0.46 3.28 -7.27
N GLU A 23 -0.47 4.00 -6.67
CA GLU A 23 -0.77 3.92 -5.25
C GLU A 23 -1.37 2.54 -4.91
N MET A 24 -0.82 1.89 -3.89
CA MET A 24 -1.28 0.61 -3.33
C MET A 24 -1.37 -0.53 -4.37
N MET A 25 -0.47 -0.54 -5.34
CA MET A 25 -0.35 -1.63 -6.31
C MET A 25 1.11 -2.01 -6.52
N PRO A 26 1.41 -3.27 -6.86
CA PRO A 26 2.75 -3.65 -7.26
C PRO A 26 3.13 -2.94 -8.57
N LEU A 27 4.43 -2.75 -8.79
CA LEU A 27 4.90 -2.35 -10.10
C LEU A 27 4.50 -3.42 -11.12
N THR A 28 3.64 -3.06 -12.06
CA THR A 28 2.96 -4.02 -12.92
C THR A 28 3.59 -4.03 -14.31
N VAL A 29 3.98 -5.20 -14.81
CA VAL A 29 4.52 -5.37 -16.16
C VAL A 29 3.57 -6.21 -16.98
N TRP A 30 3.30 -5.78 -18.21
CA TRP A 30 2.55 -6.51 -19.21
C TRP A 30 3.40 -6.71 -20.45
N THR A 31 3.86 -7.93 -20.69
CA THR A 31 4.60 -8.29 -21.90
C THR A 31 3.67 -8.44 -23.09
N ASN A 32 4.00 -7.81 -24.21
CA ASN A 32 3.23 -7.81 -25.44
C ASN A 32 3.61 -9.01 -26.32
N THR A 33 2.77 -10.04 -26.31
CA THR A 33 2.96 -11.23 -27.13
C THR A 33 2.09 -11.17 -28.39
N PRO A 34 2.37 -11.98 -29.44
CA PRO A 34 1.47 -12.10 -30.59
C PRO A 34 0.02 -12.49 -30.23
N GLN A 35 -0.19 -13.10 -29.04
CA GLN A 35 -1.48 -13.51 -28.53
C GLN A 35 -2.13 -12.46 -27.60
N GLY A 36 -1.46 -11.34 -27.34
CA GLY A 36 -1.91 -10.26 -26.45
C GLY A 36 -0.98 -10.02 -25.26
N PHE A 37 -1.43 -9.17 -24.33
CA PHE A 37 -0.65 -8.80 -23.15
C PHE A 37 -0.69 -9.90 -22.07
N GLN A 38 0.47 -10.25 -21.52
CA GLN A 38 0.63 -11.19 -20.40
C GLN A 38 1.25 -10.48 -19.19
N ASN A 39 0.66 -10.64 -18.00
CA ASN A 39 1.16 -10.02 -16.79
C ASN A 39 2.45 -10.72 -16.29
N GLN A 40 3.52 -9.94 -16.13
CA GLN A 40 4.87 -10.37 -15.69
C GLN A 40 5.38 -9.51 -14.50
N THR A 41 4.46 -8.98 -13.69
CA THR A 41 4.73 -8.07 -12.56
C THR A 41 5.77 -8.62 -11.56
N ALA A 42 6.83 -7.83 -11.34
CA ALA A 42 7.77 -7.91 -10.20
C ALA A 42 8.21 -6.47 -9.84
N ASN A 43 8.89 -6.23 -8.71
CA ASN A 43 9.35 -4.87 -8.30
C ASN A 43 10.42 -4.37 -9.29
N LEU A 44 10.50 -3.13 -9.86
CA LEU A 44 11.49 -2.75 -10.93
C LEU A 44 11.90 -1.23 -11.01
N ASN A 45 12.99 -0.94 -11.75
CA ASN A 45 13.63 0.32 -12.25
C ASN A 45 14.35 -0.12 -13.54
N ILE A 46 14.89 0.76 -14.39
CA ILE A 46 15.61 0.32 -15.61
C ILE A 46 16.95 1.04 -15.75
N ALA A 47 18.08 0.31 -15.82
CA ALA A 47 19.40 0.86 -16.14
C ALA A 47 20.32 -0.25 -16.67
N ASP A 48 21.37 0.09 -17.42
CA ASP A 48 22.45 -0.86 -17.76
C ASP A 48 23.45 -0.92 -16.60
N VAL A 49 23.16 -1.72 -15.59
CA VAL A 49 23.94 -1.82 -14.34
C VAL A 49 25.24 -2.57 -14.57
N ASN A 50 25.23 -3.54 -15.49
CA ASN A 50 26.38 -4.39 -15.76
C ASN A 50 27.26 -3.88 -16.94
N ALA A 51 26.86 -2.79 -17.61
CA ALA A 51 27.53 -2.18 -18.75
C ALA A 51 27.65 -3.10 -19.99
N ASP A 52 26.67 -3.98 -20.20
CA ASP A 52 26.64 -4.91 -21.34
C ASP A 52 25.85 -4.36 -22.54
N GLY A 53 25.37 -3.11 -22.45
CA GLY A 53 24.57 -2.48 -23.49
C GLY A 53 23.12 -2.98 -23.52
N GLN A 54 22.67 -3.70 -22.49
CA GLN A 54 21.29 -4.15 -22.33
C GLN A 54 20.61 -3.41 -21.17
N PRO A 55 19.32 -3.07 -21.29
CA PRO A 55 18.58 -2.49 -20.18
C PRO A 55 18.33 -3.56 -19.09
N ASP A 56 18.94 -3.42 -17.92
CA ASP A 56 18.58 -4.20 -16.73
C ASP A 56 17.38 -3.59 -16.02
N LEU A 57 16.68 -4.42 -15.26
CA LEU A 57 15.42 -4.09 -14.61
C LEU A 57 15.59 -4.17 -13.07
N ILE A 58 15.75 -3.04 -12.37
CA ILE A 58 16.14 -2.93 -10.95
C ILE A 58 14.97 -2.69 -9.98
N ALA A 59 14.59 -3.76 -9.33
CA ALA A 59 13.51 -3.84 -8.38
C ALA A 59 13.60 -3.12 -7.04
N GLY A 60 12.64 -2.24 -6.70
CA GLY A 60 12.46 -1.73 -5.33
C GLY A 60 11.04 -1.91 -4.81
N ASN A 61 10.87 -2.66 -3.72
CA ASN A 61 9.65 -2.70 -2.90
C ASN A 61 10.05 -2.97 -1.45
N ILE A 62 9.29 -2.44 -0.50
CA ILE A 62 9.37 -2.79 0.93
C ILE A 62 9.29 -4.32 1.12
N GLY A 63 8.50 -5.00 0.27
CA GLY A 63 8.44 -6.46 0.19
C GLY A 63 8.09 -7.12 1.53
N LEU A 64 8.52 -8.37 1.72
CA LEU A 64 8.26 -9.16 2.93
C LEU A 64 9.28 -8.91 4.06
N ASN A 65 10.26 -8.04 3.84
CA ASN A 65 11.27 -7.66 4.84
C ASN A 65 10.76 -6.57 5.81
N SER A 66 9.44 -6.45 5.92
CA SER A 66 8.76 -5.51 6.80
C SER A 66 7.81 -6.27 7.72
N GLN A 67 7.41 -5.61 8.82
CA GLN A 67 6.36 -6.13 9.71
C GLN A 67 4.97 -6.11 9.03
N LEU A 68 4.81 -5.28 7.99
CA LEU A 68 3.64 -5.24 7.13
C LEU A 68 3.75 -6.40 6.13
N ARG A 69 3.08 -7.51 6.44
CA ARG A 69 2.92 -8.66 5.55
C ARG A 69 1.51 -8.70 5.00
N ALA A 70 1.32 -8.04 3.88
CA ALA A 70 0.07 -8.15 3.12
C ALA A 70 0.03 -9.48 2.37
N THR A 71 -1.14 -10.12 2.37
CA THR A 71 -1.46 -11.27 1.52
C THR A 71 -2.89 -11.14 1.03
N ALA A 72 -3.31 -12.00 0.10
CA ALA A 72 -4.71 -12.04 -0.34
C ALA A 72 -5.70 -12.37 0.80
N GLN A 73 -5.28 -13.15 1.80
CA GLN A 73 -6.09 -13.50 2.96
C GLN A 73 -6.03 -12.43 4.06
N GLU A 74 -4.89 -11.77 4.18
CA GLU A 74 -4.58 -10.77 5.20
C GLU A 74 -4.05 -9.49 4.52
N PRO A 75 -4.90 -8.72 3.82
CA PRO A 75 -4.45 -7.55 3.07
C PRO A 75 -4.03 -6.42 4.01
N ALA A 76 -3.06 -5.61 3.58
CA ALA A 76 -2.89 -4.28 4.15
C ALA A 76 -4.02 -3.39 3.66
N SER A 77 -4.55 -2.54 4.54
CA SER A 77 -5.63 -1.62 4.19
C SER A 77 -5.37 -0.21 4.69
N LEU A 78 -5.66 0.78 3.85
CA LEU A 78 -5.59 2.19 4.21
C LEU A 78 -7.00 2.74 4.28
N TYR A 79 -7.43 3.12 5.48
CA TYR A 79 -8.64 3.90 5.70
C TYR A 79 -8.27 5.37 5.74
N TYR A 80 -9.06 6.23 5.09
CA TYR A 80 -8.82 7.67 5.14
C TYR A 80 -10.13 8.45 5.03
N ALA A 81 -10.25 9.44 5.91
CA ALA A 81 -11.35 10.39 6.03
C ALA A 81 -10.88 11.59 6.86
N ASP A 82 -11.70 12.63 6.96
CA ASP A 82 -11.56 13.66 7.99
C ASP A 82 -12.33 13.18 9.23
N PHE A 83 -11.68 12.39 10.10
CA PHE A 83 -12.36 11.67 11.18
C PHE A 83 -12.77 12.57 12.34
N ASP A 84 -12.06 13.67 12.57
CA ASP A 84 -12.37 14.66 13.61
C ASP A 84 -13.03 15.94 13.08
N ASN A 85 -13.29 16.02 11.77
CA ASN A 85 -13.91 17.15 11.07
C ASN A 85 -13.09 18.44 11.17
N ASN A 86 -11.76 18.34 11.16
CA ASN A 86 -10.85 19.47 11.21
C ASN A 86 -10.45 20.00 9.81
N GLY A 87 -10.90 19.34 8.73
CA GLY A 87 -10.61 19.68 7.35
C GLY A 87 -9.39 18.96 6.75
N SER A 88 -8.69 18.16 7.54
CA SER A 88 -7.53 17.35 7.11
C SER A 88 -7.95 15.90 6.88
N ILE A 89 -7.26 15.21 5.98
CA ILE A 89 -7.45 13.76 5.80
C ILE A 89 -6.53 13.02 6.78
N ASP A 90 -7.12 12.12 7.55
CA ASP A 90 -6.48 11.28 8.55
C ASP A 90 -6.26 9.86 7.99
N PRO A 91 -5.02 9.49 7.61
CA PRO A 91 -4.72 8.17 7.08
C PRO A 91 -4.46 7.15 8.19
N PHE A 92 -5.16 6.02 8.14
CA PHE A 92 -4.96 4.86 9.01
C PHE A 92 -4.57 3.65 8.18
N LEU A 93 -3.25 3.39 8.09
CA LEU A 93 -2.74 2.13 7.55
C LEU A 93 -2.96 1.01 8.56
N ASN A 94 -3.45 -0.13 8.10
CA ASN A 94 -3.77 -1.30 8.90
C ASN A 94 -3.13 -2.54 8.28
N PHE A 95 -2.72 -3.47 9.15
CA PHE A 95 -2.11 -4.74 8.76
C PHE A 95 -2.46 -5.83 9.78
N TYR A 96 -2.35 -7.08 9.35
CA TYR A 96 -2.70 -8.21 10.19
C TYR A 96 -1.55 -8.61 11.11
N VAL A 97 -1.89 -8.90 12.36
CA VAL A 97 -1.06 -9.59 13.35
C VAL A 97 -1.89 -10.71 13.93
N ASP A 98 -1.42 -11.95 13.81
CA ASP A 98 -2.08 -13.17 14.29
C ASP A 98 -3.58 -13.26 13.90
N GLY A 99 -3.90 -12.97 12.63
CA GLY A 99 -5.26 -13.07 12.10
C GLY A 99 -6.18 -11.89 12.41
N LYS A 100 -5.70 -10.83 13.07
CA LYS A 100 -6.49 -9.63 13.37
C LYS A 100 -5.84 -8.38 12.76
N SER A 101 -6.65 -7.55 12.10
CA SER A 101 -6.19 -6.30 11.48
C SER A 101 -6.09 -5.19 12.52
N TYR A 102 -4.89 -4.63 12.68
CA TYR A 102 -4.58 -3.55 13.61
C TYR A 102 -4.11 -2.30 12.85
N PRO A 103 -4.41 -1.10 13.38
CA PRO A 103 -3.83 0.11 12.85
C PRO A 103 -2.33 0.16 13.15
N PHE A 104 -1.53 0.58 12.17
CA PHE A 104 -0.08 0.76 12.28
C PHE A 104 0.29 2.04 13.05
N VAL A 105 -0.67 2.94 13.26
CA VAL A 105 -0.47 4.16 14.04
C VAL A 105 -0.24 3.81 15.50
N SER A 106 0.79 4.40 16.10
CA SER A 106 1.03 4.27 17.53
C SER A 106 0.01 5.09 18.33
N ARG A 107 -0.08 4.82 19.64
CA ARG A 107 -0.93 5.61 20.54
C ARG A 107 -0.60 7.10 20.50
N ASP A 108 0.68 7.45 20.42
CA ASP A 108 1.11 8.84 20.49
C ASP A 108 0.78 9.57 19.18
N GLU A 109 1.04 8.93 18.04
CA GLU A 109 0.63 9.44 16.73
C GLU A 109 -0.91 9.57 16.64
N LEU A 110 -1.68 8.59 17.12
CA LEU A 110 -3.14 8.69 17.18
C LEU A 110 -3.58 9.93 17.98
N ASN A 111 -2.89 10.23 19.07
CA ASN A 111 -3.19 11.35 19.94
C ASN A 111 -2.72 12.71 19.39
N GLU A 112 -1.87 12.71 18.37
CA GLU A 112 -1.45 13.89 17.61
C GLU A 112 -2.38 14.14 16.41
N VAL A 113 -2.81 13.07 15.74
CA VAL A 113 -3.75 13.13 14.60
C VAL A 113 -5.17 13.43 15.10
N ILE A 114 -5.66 12.70 16.11
CA ILE A 114 -7.03 12.82 16.63
C ILE A 114 -7.00 13.17 18.12
N TYR A 115 -6.88 14.46 18.45
CA TYR A 115 -6.70 14.95 19.83
C TYR A 115 -7.70 14.37 20.87
N PRO A 116 -9.01 14.21 20.57
CA PRO A 116 -9.95 13.61 21.51
C PRO A 116 -9.59 12.18 21.98
N MET A 117 -8.82 11.42 21.20
CA MET A 117 -8.43 10.04 21.53
C MET A 117 -7.57 9.92 22.78
N ARG A 118 -6.92 11.01 23.21
CA ARG A 118 -6.13 11.07 24.46
C ARG A 118 -6.94 10.69 25.70
N ARG A 119 -8.23 11.00 25.69
CA ARG A 119 -9.15 10.70 26.80
C ARG A 119 -9.65 9.25 26.76
N ARG A 120 -9.73 8.66 25.57
CA ARG A 120 -10.21 7.29 25.36
C ARG A 120 -9.10 6.27 25.61
N PHE A 121 -7.89 6.53 25.11
CA PHE A 121 -6.72 5.68 25.24
C PHE A 121 -5.70 6.29 26.19
N THR A 122 -6.00 6.24 27.49
CA THR A 122 -5.19 6.89 28.54
C THR A 122 -3.85 6.20 28.81
N SER A 123 -3.66 4.95 28.36
CA SER A 123 -2.41 4.20 28.51
C SER A 123 -2.12 3.36 27.26
N TYR A 124 -0.85 2.99 27.03
CA TYR A 124 -0.48 2.09 25.95
C TYR A 124 -1.18 0.73 26.06
N LYS A 125 -1.36 0.22 27.28
CA LYS A 125 -2.10 -1.04 27.51
C LYS A 125 -3.54 -0.95 27.03
N ALA A 126 -4.20 0.20 27.20
CA ALA A 126 -5.57 0.40 26.73
C ALA A 126 -5.65 0.51 25.20
N TYR A 127 -4.55 0.82 24.52
CA TYR A 127 -4.48 0.97 23.07
C TYR A 127 -3.94 -0.27 22.34
N ALA A 128 -3.10 -1.08 23.00
CA ALA A 128 -2.33 -2.16 22.37
C ALA A 128 -3.19 -3.16 21.57
N ASP A 129 -4.43 -3.40 22.01
CA ASP A 129 -5.35 -4.35 21.37
C ASP A 129 -6.45 -3.68 20.53
N ALA A 130 -6.45 -2.35 20.43
CA ALA A 130 -7.49 -1.57 19.78
C ALA A 130 -7.42 -1.73 18.25
N VAL A 131 -8.57 -2.03 17.65
CA VAL A 131 -8.73 -2.04 16.18
C VAL A 131 -9.54 -0.84 15.71
N MET A 132 -9.68 -0.66 14.39
CA MET A 132 -10.41 0.48 13.82
C MET A 132 -11.82 0.66 14.39
N THR A 133 -12.54 -0.42 14.68
CA THR A 133 -13.88 -0.37 15.30
C THR A 133 -13.87 0.01 16.79
N ASP A 134 -12.72 -0.12 17.46
CA ASP A 134 -12.51 0.37 18.82
C ASP A 134 -12.08 1.84 18.85
N ILE A 135 -11.63 2.40 17.73
CA ILE A 135 -11.18 3.79 17.61
C ILE A 135 -12.31 4.66 17.04
N PHE A 136 -12.97 4.20 15.98
CA PHE A 136 -13.99 4.93 15.24
C PHE A 136 -15.34 4.25 15.28
N SER A 137 -16.41 5.02 15.15
CA SER A 137 -17.76 4.46 15.06
C SER A 137 -18.00 3.80 13.70
N ALA A 138 -19.04 2.96 13.61
CA ALA A 138 -19.45 2.39 12.34
C ALA A 138 -19.88 3.48 11.32
N GLU A 139 -20.41 4.61 11.79
CA GLU A 139 -20.75 5.75 10.95
C GLU A 139 -19.50 6.39 10.34
N ASP A 140 -18.48 6.63 11.16
CA ASP A 140 -17.21 7.23 10.72
C ASP A 140 -16.51 6.33 9.70
N LEU A 141 -16.44 5.03 9.98
CA LEU A 141 -15.87 4.04 9.06
C LEU A 141 -16.68 3.91 7.77
N GLY A 142 -18.00 4.13 7.83
CA GLY A 142 -18.88 4.13 6.65
C GLY A 142 -18.66 5.31 5.71
N LYS A 143 -18.11 6.42 6.22
CA LYS A 143 -17.74 7.61 5.42
C LYS A 143 -16.30 7.54 4.91
N ALA A 144 -15.48 6.65 5.47
CA ALA A 144 -14.09 6.50 5.09
C ALA A 144 -13.92 5.82 3.75
N SER A 145 -12.96 6.32 2.97
CA SER A 145 -12.48 5.61 1.79
C SER A 145 -11.48 4.54 2.21
N LYS A 146 -11.43 3.45 1.43
CA LYS A 146 -10.56 2.30 1.70
C LYS A 146 -9.77 1.90 0.46
N LEU A 147 -8.46 1.76 0.63
CA LEU A 147 -7.58 1.10 -0.34
C LEU A 147 -7.05 -0.20 0.27
N GLU A 148 -6.75 -1.19 -0.57
CA GLU A 148 -6.20 -2.48 -0.16
C GLU A 148 -5.00 -2.85 -1.04
N ALA A 149 -4.02 -3.51 -0.41
CA ALA A 149 -2.88 -4.12 -1.08
C ALA A 149 -2.68 -5.55 -0.54
N THR A 150 -2.28 -6.47 -1.41
CA THR A 150 -2.11 -7.90 -1.14
C THR A 150 -0.73 -8.38 -1.55
#